data_AF-A0A2A3MQC0-F1
#
_entry.id   AF-A0A2A3MQC0-F1
#
_cell.length_a   1.000
_cell.length_b   1.000
_cell.length_c   1.000
_cell.angle_alpha   90.00
_cell.angle_beta   90.00
_cell.angle_gamma   90.00
#
_symmetry.space_group_name_H-M   'P 1'
#
loop_
_entity.id
_entity.type
_entity.pdbx_description
1 polymer ?
#
loop_
_entity_poly.entity_id
_entity_poly.type
_entity_poly.pdbx_seq_one_letter_code
_entity_poly.pdbx_strand_id
1 'polypeptide(L)'
;MGSIEPLSGWLLDRIVVLDEAKPGFAGFMLRTSAERRQVVAAFLAAVDPADDMAEEAAHFLMGCRHHAILQLAFEHVPVGFRAALVRCGAKVHDRDFYIRLWALLTRGPQHIVTAIRHSAKLNPERLAIITGLPADLSDHRISAKIKDKAQADDIVLAVDLLVRRGLDRAAIVEALRQSTKLADTIKRWSLRIAFPRGPISASEHYRPVNNGVELAATAKRYRNCSRRYFTSLLEADHAFGEFQHEEQKVLISFDRSQGFWLVDGVYGYRNGDVPAGVSEAAYAFAARHGVITRRATDRGDKAMEALRRLSRHYMDWDV
;
A
#
# COMPACT_ATOMS: atom_id res chain seq x y z
N MET A 1 18.29 23.66 23.46
CA MET A 1 16.94 24.17 23.14
C MET A 1 16.59 23.70 21.75
N GLY A 2 15.43 23.06 21.54
CA GLY A 2 15.00 22.65 20.19
C GLY A 2 14.73 23.88 19.31
N SER A 3 14.94 23.74 18.00
CA SER A 3 14.60 24.79 17.03
C SER A 3 13.12 25.18 17.17
N ILE A 4 12.82 26.48 17.20
CA ILE A 4 11.46 26.99 17.21
C ILE A 4 10.94 26.89 15.78
N GLU A 5 9.91 26.07 15.56
CA GLU A 5 9.21 26.03 14.27
C GLU A 5 8.64 27.43 13.96
N PRO A 6 8.83 27.95 12.75
CA PRO A 6 8.34 29.27 12.38
C PRO A 6 6.81 29.31 12.43
N LEU A 7 6.27 30.40 12.99
CA LEU A 7 4.86 30.75 12.88
C LEU A 7 4.66 31.47 11.54
N SER A 8 3.73 30.99 10.72
CA SER A 8 3.47 31.55 9.39
C SER A 8 2.01 31.38 8.98
N GLY A 9 1.63 32.08 7.90
CA GLY A 9 0.29 32.01 7.32
C GLY A 9 -0.80 32.54 8.27
N TRP A 10 -1.99 31.94 8.18
CA TRP A 10 -3.20 32.41 8.85
C TRP A 10 -3.04 32.62 10.37
N LEU A 11 -2.24 31.80 11.05
CA LEU A 11 -2.04 31.95 12.49
C LEU A 11 -1.18 33.17 12.81
N LEU A 12 -0.17 33.48 11.99
CA LEU A 12 0.67 34.65 12.18
C LEU A 12 -0.17 35.92 12.06
N ASP A 13 -1.04 35.99 11.05
CA ASP A 13 -1.95 37.13 10.84
C ASP A 13 -2.82 37.36 12.09
N ARG A 14 -3.36 36.28 12.69
CA ARG A 14 -4.11 36.36 13.94
C ARG A 14 -3.28 36.77 15.14
N ILE A 15 -2.04 36.29 15.23
CA ILE A 15 -1.13 36.66 16.31
C ILE A 15 -0.79 38.16 16.24
N VAL A 16 -0.62 38.73 15.04
CA VAL A 16 -0.35 40.15 14.86
C VAL A 16 -1.54 40.98 15.38
N VAL A 17 -2.77 40.68 14.94
CA VAL A 17 -3.97 41.39 15.41
C VAL A 17 -4.10 41.33 16.94
N LEU A 18 -3.87 40.15 17.54
CA LEU A 18 -3.96 39.97 18.99
C LEU A 18 -2.80 40.65 19.75
N ASP A 19 -1.61 40.77 19.15
CA ASP A 19 -0.46 41.47 19.75
C ASP A 19 -0.60 42.99 19.66
N GLU A 20 -1.20 43.50 18.59
CA GLU A 20 -1.57 44.93 18.46
C GLU A 20 -2.57 45.34 19.54
N ALA A 21 -3.58 44.50 19.79
CA ALA A 21 -4.55 44.74 20.86
C ALA A 21 -3.96 44.48 22.27
N LYS A 22 -3.02 43.55 22.40
CA LYS A 22 -2.38 43.20 23.67
C LYS A 22 -0.87 42.93 23.50
N PRO A 23 -0.03 43.96 23.66
CA PRO A 23 1.41 43.84 23.46
C PRO A 23 2.05 42.72 24.29
N GLY A 24 2.83 41.88 23.61
CA GLY A 24 3.55 40.74 24.22
C GLY A 24 2.89 39.39 23.98
N PHE A 25 1.72 39.35 23.33
CA PHE A 25 1.06 38.12 22.89
C PHE A 25 1.92 37.32 21.90
N ALA A 26 2.54 37.98 20.91
CA ALA A 26 3.42 37.33 19.95
C ALA A 26 4.63 36.69 20.67
N GLY A 27 5.23 37.43 21.60
CA GLY A 27 6.30 36.91 22.46
C GLY A 27 5.87 35.71 23.30
N PHE A 28 4.63 35.73 23.82
CA PHE A 28 4.04 34.60 24.53
C PHE A 28 3.93 33.37 23.63
N MET A 29 3.44 33.52 22.39
CA MET A 29 3.29 32.41 21.44
C MET A 29 4.63 31.78 21.04
N LEU A 30 5.70 32.59 20.95
CA LEU A 30 7.05 32.10 20.68
C LEU A 30 7.64 31.31 21.87
N ARG A 31 7.36 31.72 23.11
CA ARG A 31 7.91 31.11 24.32
C ARG A 31 7.11 29.93 24.86
N THR A 32 5.84 29.81 24.48
CA THR A 32 4.96 28.78 25.02
C THR A 32 5.24 27.39 24.46
N SER A 33 4.65 26.36 25.08
CA SER A 33 4.83 24.98 24.66
C SER A 33 4.15 24.69 23.32
N ALA A 34 4.61 23.65 22.61
CA ALA A 34 3.97 23.18 21.38
C ALA A 34 2.48 22.87 21.60
N GLU A 35 2.14 22.22 22.71
CA GLU A 35 0.74 21.96 23.08
C GLU A 35 -0.07 23.25 23.20
N ARG A 36 0.46 24.27 23.89
CA ARG A 36 -0.24 25.55 24.05
C ARG A 36 -0.46 26.23 22.71
N ARG A 37 0.53 26.19 21.81
CA ARG A 37 0.36 26.70 20.43
C ARG A 37 -0.76 25.98 19.68
N GLN A 38 -0.83 24.65 19.76
CA GLN A 38 -1.90 23.86 19.12
C GLN A 38 -3.28 24.17 19.71
N VAL A 39 -3.37 24.39 21.01
CA VAL A 39 -4.63 24.78 21.69
C VAL A 39 -5.08 26.17 21.27
N VAL A 40 -4.17 27.15 21.21
CA VAL A 40 -4.47 28.50 20.73
C VAL A 40 -4.87 28.47 19.25
N ALA A 41 -4.17 27.70 18.41
CA ALA A 41 -4.54 27.53 17.01
C ALA A 41 -5.93 26.89 16.87
N ALA A 42 -6.24 25.86 17.65
CA ALA A 42 -7.57 25.26 17.63
C ALA A 42 -8.68 26.27 18.04
N PHE A 43 -8.40 27.13 19.02
CA PHE A 43 -9.31 28.20 19.41
C PHE A 43 -9.53 29.19 18.27
N LEU A 44 -8.45 29.75 17.71
CA LEU A 44 -8.53 30.74 16.63
C LEU A 44 -9.04 30.16 15.31
N ALA A 45 -9.03 28.82 15.17
CA ALA A 45 -9.68 28.17 14.06
C ALA A 45 -11.21 28.16 14.19
N ALA A 46 -11.73 28.04 15.41
CA ALA A 46 -13.18 27.99 15.67
C ALA A 46 -13.77 29.39 15.93
N VAL A 47 -13.00 30.25 16.58
CA VAL A 47 -13.41 31.59 17.00
C VAL A 47 -12.66 32.61 16.16
N ASP A 48 -13.41 33.48 15.51
CA ASP A 48 -12.88 34.67 14.85
C ASP A 48 -13.14 35.87 15.77
N PRO A 49 -12.19 36.23 16.66
CA PRO A 49 -12.40 37.37 17.54
C PRO A 49 -12.46 38.63 16.67
N ALA A 50 -13.60 39.30 16.71
CA ALA A 50 -13.73 40.64 16.14
C ALA A 50 -12.72 41.59 16.79
N ASP A 51 -12.35 42.65 16.07
CA ASP A 51 -11.28 43.58 16.49
C ASP A 51 -11.54 44.19 17.88
N ASP A 52 -12.79 44.42 18.24
CA ASP A 52 -13.21 44.94 19.55
C ASP A 52 -13.06 43.94 20.70
N MET A 53 -12.98 42.64 20.41
CA MET A 53 -12.75 41.57 21.38
C MET A 53 -11.30 41.06 21.42
N ALA A 54 -10.42 41.62 20.59
CA ALA A 54 -9.05 41.13 20.41
C ALA A 54 -8.23 41.19 21.71
N GLU A 55 -8.34 42.27 22.50
CA GLU A 55 -7.60 42.41 23.77
C GLU A 55 -8.04 41.36 24.80
N GLU A 56 -9.35 41.17 24.95
CA GLU A 56 -9.94 40.17 25.86
C GLU A 56 -9.55 38.76 25.45
N ALA A 57 -9.63 38.45 24.14
CA ALA A 57 -9.22 37.17 23.59
C ALA A 57 -7.73 36.89 23.85
N ALA A 58 -6.86 37.87 23.62
CA ALA A 58 -5.43 37.74 23.91
C ALA A 58 -5.16 37.55 25.41
N HIS A 59 -5.85 38.30 26.28
CA HIS A 59 -5.75 38.14 27.73
C HIS A 59 -6.14 36.73 28.17
N PHE A 60 -7.28 36.24 27.69
CA PHE A 60 -7.80 34.91 27.96
C PHE A 60 -6.85 33.81 27.47
N LEU A 61 -6.35 33.92 26.23
CA LEU A 61 -5.43 32.96 25.63
C LEU A 61 -4.04 32.94 26.28
N MET A 62 -3.64 34.00 26.99
CA MET A 62 -2.41 34.02 27.79
C MET A 62 -2.62 33.42 29.18
N GLY A 63 -3.74 33.69 29.84
CA GLY A 63 -3.96 33.35 31.25
C GLY A 63 -4.66 32.00 31.51
N CYS A 64 -5.56 31.55 30.62
CA CYS A 64 -6.44 30.43 30.93
C CYS A 64 -5.80 29.05 30.72
N ARG A 65 -6.41 28.02 31.32
CA ARG A 65 -5.99 26.61 31.16
C ARG A 65 -6.43 26.05 29.79
N HIS A 66 -5.72 25.06 29.27
CA HIS A 66 -6.03 24.46 27.95
C HIS A 66 -7.48 24.03 27.80
N HIS A 67 -8.04 23.39 28.83
CA HIS A 67 -9.43 22.93 28.80
C HIS A 67 -10.42 24.10 28.68
N ALA A 68 -10.21 25.18 29.44
CA ALA A 68 -11.08 26.36 29.37
C ALA A 68 -11.04 27.03 27.99
N ILE A 69 -9.85 27.09 27.37
CA ILE A 69 -9.68 27.63 26.02
C ILE A 69 -10.46 26.80 24.99
N LEU A 70 -10.28 25.48 25.02
CA LEU A 70 -11.00 24.58 24.10
C LEU A 70 -12.51 24.57 24.36
N GLN A 71 -12.93 24.66 25.62
CA GLN A 71 -14.34 24.68 26.01
C GLN A 71 -15.04 25.94 25.51
N LEU A 72 -14.37 27.10 25.57
CA LEU A 72 -14.92 28.35 25.02
C LEU A 72 -15.04 28.29 23.49
N ALA A 73 -14.06 27.70 22.80
CA ALA A 73 -14.06 27.61 21.34
C ALA A 73 -15.07 26.63 20.75
N PHE A 74 -15.30 25.50 21.41
CA PHE A 74 -16.06 24.39 20.83
C PHE A 74 -17.33 24.02 21.59
N GLU A 75 -17.65 24.71 22.68
CA GLU A 75 -18.73 24.44 23.66
C GLU A 75 -18.67 23.07 24.36
N HIS A 76 -17.99 22.09 23.75
CA HIS A 76 -17.76 20.75 24.25
C HIS A 76 -16.40 20.25 23.78
N VAL A 77 -15.61 19.72 24.70
CA VAL A 77 -14.28 19.14 24.41
C VAL A 77 -14.38 17.61 24.42
N PRO A 78 -14.40 16.93 23.24
CA PRO A 78 -14.55 15.49 23.21
C PRO A 78 -13.32 14.78 23.79
N VAL A 79 -13.56 13.60 24.36
CA VAL A 79 -12.50 12.80 25.02
C VAL A 79 -11.39 12.48 24.04
N GLY A 80 -10.18 12.93 24.38
CA GLY A 80 -8.97 12.72 23.60
C GLY A 80 -8.61 13.87 22.66
N PHE A 81 -9.42 14.93 22.54
CA PHE A 81 -9.11 16.06 21.64
C PHE A 81 -7.82 16.77 22.02
N ARG A 82 -7.67 17.16 23.29
CA ARG A 82 -6.42 17.74 23.80
C ARG A 82 -5.21 16.83 23.55
N ALA A 83 -5.36 15.53 23.80
CA ALA A 83 -4.28 14.57 23.57
C ALA A 83 -3.93 14.45 22.08
N ALA A 84 -4.92 14.55 21.18
CA ALA A 84 -4.69 14.59 19.74
C ALA A 84 -3.94 15.86 19.32
N LEU A 85 -4.28 17.03 19.87
CA LEU A 85 -3.56 18.28 19.64
C LEU A 85 -2.09 18.21 20.08
N VAL A 86 -1.81 17.58 21.22
CA VAL A 86 -0.41 17.33 21.66
C VAL A 86 0.36 16.53 20.60
N ARG A 87 -0.29 15.53 19.98
CA ARG A 87 0.30 14.66 18.96
C ARG A 87 0.47 15.33 17.59
N CYS A 88 -0.06 16.54 17.38
CA CYS A 88 0.22 17.36 16.21
C CYS A 88 1.64 17.94 16.22
N GLY A 89 2.26 18.04 17.40
CA GLY A 89 3.63 18.53 17.55
C GLY A 89 3.71 20.07 17.47
N ALA A 90 4.88 20.58 17.12
CA ALA A 90 5.15 22.03 17.15
C ALA A 90 4.60 22.80 15.93
N LYS A 91 4.46 22.12 14.79
CA LYS A 91 3.98 22.71 13.54
C LYS A 91 2.46 22.88 13.58
N VAL A 92 2.00 24.12 13.47
CA VAL A 92 0.58 24.46 13.35
C VAL A 92 0.07 24.05 11.98
N HIS A 93 -1.17 23.56 11.92
CA HIS A 93 -1.84 23.15 10.69
C HIS A 93 -2.86 24.18 10.21
N ASP A 94 -3.46 23.95 9.05
CA ASP A 94 -4.51 24.81 8.49
C ASP A 94 -5.75 24.84 9.38
N ARG A 95 -6.52 25.93 9.28
CA ARG A 95 -7.74 26.16 10.08
C ARG A 95 -8.68 24.95 10.09
N ASP A 96 -8.98 24.41 8.90
CA ASP A 96 -9.92 23.31 8.72
C ASP A 96 -9.49 22.01 9.40
N PHE A 97 -8.19 21.82 9.62
CA PHE A 97 -7.68 20.62 10.30
C PHE A 97 -8.25 20.49 11.72
N TYR A 98 -8.27 21.59 12.48
CA TYR A 98 -8.73 21.55 13.88
C TYR A 98 -10.24 21.33 13.97
N ILE A 99 -11.01 22.00 13.11
CA ILE A 99 -12.46 21.85 13.03
C ILE A 99 -12.82 20.42 12.64
N ARG A 100 -12.14 19.88 11.62
CA ARG A 100 -12.34 18.50 11.18
C ARG A 100 -11.95 17.48 12.25
N LEU A 101 -10.82 17.69 12.93
CA LEU A 101 -10.37 16.81 14.02
C LEU A 101 -11.38 16.77 15.17
N TRP A 102 -11.87 17.94 15.58
CA TRP A 102 -12.92 18.04 16.60
C TRP A 102 -14.20 17.30 16.15
N ALA A 103 -14.69 17.57 14.93
CA ALA A 103 -15.89 16.94 14.39
C ALA A 103 -15.78 15.41 14.33
N LEU A 104 -14.61 14.89 13.92
CA LEU A 104 -14.33 13.46 13.90
C LEU A 104 -14.31 12.83 15.30
N LEU A 105 -13.79 13.53 16.32
CA LEU A 105 -13.78 13.01 17.69
C LEU A 105 -15.14 13.10 18.38
N THR A 106 -15.99 14.05 17.97
CA THR A 106 -17.35 14.22 18.52
C THR A 106 -18.37 13.31 17.84
N ARG A 107 -18.33 13.20 16.51
CA ARG A 107 -19.39 12.55 15.71
C ARG A 107 -18.87 11.51 14.71
N GLY A 108 -17.57 11.27 14.68
CA GLY A 108 -16.96 10.34 13.73
C GLY A 108 -17.27 8.87 14.06
N PRO A 109 -17.18 7.98 13.07
CA PRO A 109 -17.26 6.54 13.27
C PRO A 109 -16.26 6.04 14.33
N GLN A 110 -16.67 5.06 15.13
CA GLN A 110 -15.86 4.55 16.25
C GLN A 110 -14.46 4.06 15.84
N HIS A 111 -14.32 3.46 14.65
CA HIS A 111 -13.02 3.00 14.15
C HIS A 111 -12.06 4.17 13.88
N ILE A 112 -12.56 5.29 13.33
CA ILE A 112 -11.79 6.52 13.10
C ILE A 112 -11.37 7.13 14.43
N VAL A 113 -12.30 7.26 15.38
CA VAL A 113 -12.01 7.80 16.73
C VAL A 113 -10.92 6.96 17.41
N THR A 114 -11.04 5.64 17.33
CA THR A 114 -10.07 4.70 17.90
C THR A 114 -8.70 4.86 17.25
N ALA A 115 -8.64 4.93 15.91
CA ALA A 115 -7.40 5.14 15.17
C ALA A 115 -6.72 6.47 15.54
N ILE A 116 -7.48 7.57 15.63
CA ILE A 116 -6.96 8.89 16.06
C ILE A 116 -6.40 8.84 17.48
N ARG A 117 -7.06 8.11 18.39
CA ARG A 117 -6.64 7.98 19.80
C ARG A 117 -5.33 7.20 19.93
N HIS A 118 -5.13 6.17 19.11
CA HIS A 118 -3.92 5.32 19.14
C HIS A 118 -2.80 5.79 18.21
N SER A 119 -3.04 6.75 17.32
CA SER A 119 -1.99 7.31 16.47
C SER A 119 -0.92 8.00 17.30
N ALA A 120 0.36 7.68 17.08
CA ALA A 120 1.48 8.28 17.82
C ALA A 120 1.75 9.75 17.44
N LYS A 121 1.51 10.11 16.18
CA LYS A 121 1.59 11.47 15.63
C LYS A 121 0.32 11.77 14.84
N LEU A 122 -0.09 13.03 14.76
CA LEU A 122 -1.31 13.39 14.05
C LEU A 122 -1.13 14.68 13.27
N ASN A 123 -0.94 14.57 11.96
CA ASN A 123 -0.88 15.69 11.03
C ASN A 123 -2.01 15.55 9.98
N PRO A 124 -2.21 16.53 9.08
CA PRO A 124 -3.27 16.46 8.07
C PRO A 124 -3.20 15.20 7.20
N GLU A 125 -2.00 14.80 6.79
CA GLU A 125 -1.80 13.57 5.99
C GLU A 125 -2.21 12.31 6.77
N ARG A 126 -1.81 12.18 8.04
CA ARG A 126 -2.20 11.05 8.88
C ARG A 126 -3.70 10.99 9.10
N LEU A 127 -4.34 12.15 9.30
CA LEU A 127 -5.78 12.24 9.41
C LEU A 127 -6.47 11.82 8.10
N ALA A 128 -5.92 12.22 6.94
CA ALA A 128 -6.40 11.79 5.63
C ALA A 128 -6.25 10.28 5.41
N ILE A 129 -5.15 9.66 5.84
CA ILE A 129 -4.96 8.20 5.82
C ILE A 129 -6.05 7.52 6.67
N ILE A 130 -6.19 7.91 7.95
CA ILE A 130 -7.15 7.27 8.87
C ILE A 130 -8.58 7.36 8.33
N THR A 131 -8.96 8.52 7.78
CA THR A 131 -10.31 8.78 7.28
C THR A 131 -10.58 8.19 5.90
N GLY A 132 -9.54 7.89 5.12
CA GLY A 132 -9.67 7.26 3.80
C GLY A 132 -9.72 5.73 3.83
N LEU A 133 -9.32 5.10 4.95
CA LEU A 133 -9.31 3.65 5.09
C LEU A 133 -10.70 3.09 5.39
N PRO A 134 -11.09 1.95 4.78
CA PRO A 134 -12.24 1.17 5.21
C PRO A 134 -12.15 0.78 6.70
N ALA A 135 -13.30 0.55 7.33
CA ALA A 135 -13.40 0.36 8.78
C ALA A 135 -12.50 -0.77 9.33
N ASP A 136 -12.34 -1.86 8.59
CA ASP A 136 -11.51 -3.00 8.96
C ASP A 136 -10.01 -2.77 8.79
N LEU A 137 -9.62 -1.88 7.87
CA LEU A 137 -8.24 -1.45 7.61
C LEU A 137 -7.83 -0.22 8.42
N SER A 138 -8.77 0.52 8.99
CA SER A 138 -8.51 1.72 9.83
C SER A 138 -7.94 1.37 11.22
N ASP A 139 -7.74 0.08 11.55
CA ASP A 139 -7.08 -0.35 12.78
C ASP A 139 -5.70 0.31 12.95
N HIS A 140 -5.42 0.83 14.15
CA HIS A 140 -4.17 1.54 14.44
C HIS A 140 -2.90 0.72 14.15
N ARG A 141 -2.95 -0.62 14.27
CA ARG A 141 -1.83 -1.51 13.96
C ARG A 141 -1.56 -1.60 12.47
N ILE A 142 -2.55 -1.31 11.61
CA ILE A 142 -2.38 -1.22 10.16
C ILE A 142 -2.03 0.21 9.79
N SER A 143 -2.87 1.17 10.17
CA SER A 143 -2.73 2.57 9.74
C SER A 143 -1.41 3.21 10.21
N ALA A 144 -0.85 2.82 11.36
CA ALA A 144 0.46 3.30 11.81
C ALA A 144 1.64 2.87 10.90
N LYS A 145 1.47 1.81 10.10
CA LYS A 145 2.50 1.28 9.18
C LYS A 145 2.40 1.89 7.77
N ILE A 146 1.34 2.64 7.50
CA ILE A 146 1.13 3.32 6.23
C ILE A 146 1.90 4.65 6.24
N LYS A 147 2.70 4.89 5.21
CA LYS A 147 3.59 6.05 5.11
C LYS A 147 2.82 7.29 4.68
N ASP A 148 2.07 7.16 3.60
CA ASP A 148 1.42 8.24 2.88
C ASP A 148 0.03 7.82 2.34
N LYS A 149 -0.69 8.77 1.76
CA LYS A 149 -2.04 8.54 1.24
C LYS A 149 -2.06 7.59 0.02
N ALA A 150 -1.06 7.67 -0.86
CA ALA A 150 -1.00 6.81 -2.05
C ALA A 150 -0.85 5.34 -1.65
N GLN A 151 0.03 5.05 -0.68
CA GLN A 151 0.17 3.70 -0.13
C GLN A 151 -1.12 3.21 0.53
N ALA A 152 -1.88 4.09 1.20
CA ALA A 152 -3.17 3.72 1.77
C ALA A 152 -4.14 3.22 0.68
N ASP A 153 -4.20 3.96 -0.44
CA ASP A 153 -5.07 3.64 -1.57
C ASP A 153 -4.63 2.33 -2.25
N ASP A 154 -3.33 2.14 -2.47
CA ASP A 154 -2.77 0.91 -3.01
C ASP A 154 -3.09 -0.32 -2.14
N ILE A 155 -3.04 -0.18 -0.81
CA ILE A 155 -3.39 -1.27 0.11
C ILE A 155 -4.87 -1.63 -0.02
N VAL A 156 -5.76 -0.64 -0.09
CA VAL A 156 -7.21 -0.87 -0.26
C VAL A 156 -7.46 -1.60 -1.57
N LEU A 157 -6.91 -1.10 -2.68
CA LEU A 157 -7.05 -1.71 -4.00
C LEU A 157 -6.49 -3.15 -4.04
N ALA A 158 -5.34 -3.38 -3.41
CA ALA A 158 -4.74 -4.71 -3.36
C ALA A 158 -5.59 -5.69 -2.54
N VAL A 159 -6.10 -5.28 -1.37
CA VAL A 159 -7.00 -6.13 -0.56
C VAL A 159 -8.28 -6.44 -1.34
N ASP A 160 -8.88 -5.44 -1.99
CA ASP A 160 -10.09 -5.63 -2.79
C ASP A 160 -9.85 -6.56 -3.98
N LEU A 161 -8.70 -6.45 -4.65
CA LEU A 161 -8.30 -7.37 -5.71
C LEU A 161 -8.16 -8.81 -5.19
N LEU A 162 -7.51 -9.01 -4.04
CA LEU A 162 -7.36 -10.34 -3.43
C LEU A 162 -8.73 -10.96 -3.11
N VAL A 163 -9.65 -10.16 -2.57
CA VAL A 163 -11.02 -10.60 -2.24
C VAL A 163 -11.81 -10.94 -3.52
N ARG A 164 -11.73 -10.11 -4.56
CA ARG A 164 -12.35 -10.41 -5.87
C ARG A 164 -11.81 -11.69 -6.51
N ARG A 165 -10.58 -12.08 -6.16
CA ARG A 165 -9.96 -13.36 -6.56
C ARG A 165 -10.28 -14.53 -5.63
N GLY A 166 -11.23 -14.36 -4.71
CA GLY A 166 -11.77 -15.41 -3.86
C GLY A 166 -11.01 -15.66 -2.55
N LEU A 167 -10.09 -14.76 -2.16
CA LEU A 167 -9.40 -14.86 -0.87
C LEU A 167 -10.23 -14.23 0.25
N ASP A 168 -10.14 -14.81 1.45
CA ASP A 168 -10.88 -14.31 2.62
C ASP A 168 -10.36 -12.96 3.12
N ARG A 169 -11.23 -11.95 3.11
CA ARG A 169 -10.93 -10.60 3.59
C ARG A 169 -10.51 -10.58 5.06
N ALA A 170 -11.21 -11.33 5.91
CA ALA A 170 -10.95 -11.31 7.35
C ALA A 170 -9.54 -11.85 7.66
N ALA A 171 -9.16 -12.97 7.05
CA ALA A 171 -7.83 -13.54 7.19
C ALA A 171 -6.72 -12.62 6.62
N ILE A 172 -6.97 -11.91 5.51
CA ILE A 172 -6.01 -10.92 4.97
C ILE A 172 -5.82 -9.77 5.97
N VAL A 173 -6.91 -9.17 6.45
CA VAL A 173 -6.86 -8.05 7.40
C VAL A 173 -6.14 -8.45 8.68
N GLU A 174 -6.42 -9.65 9.20
CA GLU A 174 -5.73 -10.15 10.39
C GLU A 174 -4.23 -10.35 10.15
N ALA A 175 -3.85 -10.89 8.98
CA ALA A 175 -2.44 -10.99 8.61
C ALA A 175 -1.77 -9.61 8.50
N LEU A 176 -2.46 -8.57 8.02
CA LEU A 176 -1.93 -7.20 7.96
C LEU A 176 -1.72 -6.61 9.35
N ARG A 177 -2.62 -6.87 10.31
CA ARG A 177 -2.46 -6.43 11.70
C ARG A 177 -1.18 -7.00 12.33
N GLN A 178 -0.93 -8.28 12.13
CA GLN A 178 0.22 -9.00 12.68
C GLN A 178 1.53 -8.74 11.91
N SER A 179 1.45 -8.16 10.71
CA SER A 179 2.60 -7.97 9.83
C SER A 179 3.54 -6.85 10.29
N THR A 180 4.85 -7.02 10.11
CA THR A 180 5.82 -5.92 10.21
C THR A 180 5.90 -5.08 8.93
N LYS A 181 5.61 -5.68 7.77
CA LYS A 181 5.69 -5.07 6.43
C LYS A 181 4.45 -5.40 5.61
N LEU A 182 3.59 -4.40 5.42
CA LEU A 182 2.30 -4.55 4.73
C LEU A 182 2.48 -5.07 3.30
N ALA A 183 3.41 -4.47 2.53
CA ALA A 183 3.69 -4.87 1.14
C ALA A 183 4.12 -6.35 1.02
N ASP A 184 5.00 -6.83 1.90
CA ASP A 184 5.42 -8.24 1.91
C ASP A 184 4.27 -9.20 2.24
N THR A 185 3.32 -8.73 3.03
CA THR A 185 2.15 -9.54 3.39
C THR A 185 1.17 -9.62 2.24
N ILE A 186 0.86 -8.48 1.60
CA ILE A 186 0.08 -8.45 0.36
C ILE A 186 0.73 -9.34 -0.71
N LYS A 187 2.05 -9.22 -0.91
CA LYS A 187 2.81 -10.08 -1.85
C LYS A 187 2.71 -11.56 -1.51
N ARG A 188 2.79 -11.95 -0.24
CA ARG A 188 2.62 -13.36 0.16
C ARG A 188 1.20 -13.87 -0.10
N TRP A 189 0.20 -13.02 0.14
CA TRP A 189 -1.19 -13.35 -0.13
C TRP A 189 -1.51 -13.41 -1.62
N SER A 190 -0.90 -12.57 -2.45
CA SER A 190 -1.10 -12.61 -3.91
C SER A 190 -0.63 -13.93 -4.52
N LEU A 191 0.40 -14.58 -3.95
CA LEU A 191 0.83 -15.91 -4.39
C LEU A 191 -0.24 -16.99 -4.22
N ARG A 192 -1.27 -16.76 -3.40
CA ARG A 192 -2.39 -17.70 -3.18
C ARG A 192 -3.51 -17.53 -4.19
N ILE A 193 -3.47 -16.47 -5.01
CA ILE A 193 -4.44 -16.28 -6.08
C ILE A 193 -4.33 -17.47 -7.04
N ALA A 194 -5.46 -18.12 -7.31
CA ALA A 194 -5.54 -19.14 -8.34
C ALA A 194 -5.33 -18.49 -9.71
N PHE A 195 -4.41 -19.06 -10.49
CA PHE A 195 -4.25 -18.69 -11.88
C PHE A 195 -5.49 -19.13 -12.68
N PRO A 196 -5.85 -18.39 -13.75
CA PRO A 196 -6.82 -18.84 -14.73
C PRO A 196 -6.47 -20.23 -15.27
N ARG A 197 -7.48 -20.98 -15.72
CA ARG A 197 -7.27 -22.31 -16.28
C ARG A 197 -6.37 -22.22 -17.52
N GLY A 198 -5.29 -23.00 -17.50
CA GLY A 198 -4.40 -23.18 -18.64
C GLY A 198 -5.00 -24.06 -19.74
N PRO A 199 -4.23 -24.35 -20.79
CA PRO A 199 -4.69 -25.14 -21.94
C PRO A 199 -5.02 -26.60 -21.62
N ILE A 200 -4.36 -27.17 -20.61
CA ILE A 200 -4.42 -28.61 -20.32
C ILE A 200 -4.84 -28.78 -18.87
N SER A 201 -5.83 -29.65 -18.64
CA SER A 201 -6.28 -30.02 -17.29
C SER A 201 -5.33 -31.04 -16.66
N ALA A 202 -5.35 -31.12 -15.33
CA ALA A 202 -4.56 -32.13 -14.61
C ALA A 202 -4.91 -33.55 -15.06
N SER A 203 -3.89 -34.40 -15.21
CA SER A 203 -4.01 -35.82 -15.57
C SER A 203 -2.89 -36.63 -14.91
N GLU A 204 -2.88 -37.95 -15.09
CA GLU A 204 -1.90 -38.86 -14.47
C GLU A 204 -0.44 -38.43 -14.71
N HIS A 205 -0.13 -37.94 -15.92
CA HIS A 205 1.22 -37.57 -16.33
C HIS A 205 1.45 -36.06 -16.41
N TYR A 206 0.46 -35.24 -16.01
CA TYR A 206 0.57 -33.79 -16.14
C TYR A 206 -0.08 -33.05 -14.98
N ARG A 207 0.69 -32.17 -14.34
CA ARG A 207 0.24 -31.30 -13.25
C ARG A 207 0.36 -29.83 -13.66
N PRO A 208 -0.75 -29.11 -13.88
CA PRO A 208 -0.70 -27.66 -14.09
C PRO A 208 -0.24 -26.94 -12.81
N VAL A 209 0.47 -25.83 -12.99
CA VAL A 209 0.81 -24.89 -11.93
C VAL A 209 -0.36 -23.93 -11.74
N ASN A 210 -1.04 -23.99 -10.60
CA ASN A 210 -2.33 -23.32 -10.40
C ASN A 210 -2.26 -22.04 -9.59
N ASN A 211 -1.13 -21.72 -8.97
CA ASN A 211 -0.98 -20.49 -8.20
C ASN A 211 0.50 -20.10 -8.02
N GLY A 212 0.73 -18.93 -7.44
CA GLY A 212 2.07 -18.40 -7.19
C GLY A 212 2.90 -19.22 -6.20
N VAL A 213 2.27 -19.91 -5.24
CA VAL A 213 2.98 -20.81 -4.31
C VAL A 213 3.57 -22.00 -5.05
N GLU A 214 2.77 -22.65 -5.90
CA GLU A 214 3.21 -23.74 -6.76
C GLU A 214 4.25 -23.27 -7.78
N LEU A 215 4.08 -22.09 -8.38
CA LEU A 215 5.07 -21.48 -9.27
C LEU A 215 6.41 -21.26 -8.56
N ALA A 216 6.38 -20.73 -7.33
CA ALA A 216 7.60 -20.48 -6.57
C ALA A 216 8.33 -21.78 -6.19
N ALA A 217 7.59 -22.85 -5.91
CA ALA A 217 8.12 -24.19 -5.65
C ALA A 217 8.71 -24.81 -6.93
N THR A 218 7.99 -24.70 -8.04
CA THR A 218 8.40 -25.18 -9.37
C THR A 218 9.69 -24.48 -9.81
N ALA A 219 9.75 -23.15 -9.74
CA ALA A 219 10.93 -22.39 -10.07
C ALA A 219 12.17 -22.78 -9.24
N LYS A 220 11.95 -23.10 -7.95
CA LYS A 220 13.02 -23.58 -7.07
C LYS A 220 13.50 -24.97 -7.48
N ARG A 221 12.59 -25.89 -7.77
CA ARG A 221 12.86 -27.27 -8.20
C ARG A 221 13.67 -27.29 -9.50
N TYR A 222 13.22 -26.55 -10.50
CA TYR A 222 13.89 -26.46 -11.80
C TYR A 222 15.03 -25.44 -11.84
N ARG A 223 15.25 -24.64 -10.78
CA ARG A 223 16.20 -23.50 -10.77
C ARG A 223 16.08 -22.62 -12.02
N ASN A 224 14.86 -22.25 -12.37
CA ASN A 224 14.56 -21.44 -13.56
C ASN A 224 13.93 -20.08 -13.21
N CYS A 225 13.69 -19.28 -14.24
CA CYS A 225 13.17 -17.91 -14.12
C CYS A 225 11.63 -17.83 -14.16
N SER A 226 10.90 -18.94 -14.02
CA SER A 226 9.44 -18.96 -14.16
C SER A 226 8.70 -18.01 -13.20
N ARG A 227 9.30 -17.64 -12.07
CA ARG A 227 8.77 -16.59 -11.16
C ARG A 227 8.53 -15.23 -11.82
N ARG A 228 9.25 -14.91 -12.90
CA ARG A 228 9.11 -13.65 -13.63
C ARG A 228 7.78 -13.53 -14.38
N TYR A 229 7.08 -14.64 -14.58
CA TYR A 229 5.81 -14.72 -15.32
C TYR A 229 4.58 -14.62 -14.42
N PHE A 230 4.73 -14.26 -13.14
CA PHE A 230 3.60 -14.24 -12.19
C PHE A 230 2.43 -13.37 -12.67
N THR A 231 2.70 -12.17 -13.19
CA THR A 231 1.66 -11.28 -13.72
C THR A 231 1.01 -11.86 -14.98
N SER A 232 1.81 -12.33 -15.95
CA SER A 232 1.29 -12.96 -17.18
C SER A 232 0.45 -14.22 -16.89
N LEU A 233 0.79 -14.97 -15.85
CA LEU A 233 0.00 -16.11 -15.37
C LEU A 233 -1.35 -15.65 -14.80
N LEU A 234 -1.39 -14.54 -14.05
CA LEU A 234 -2.64 -13.98 -13.53
C LEU A 234 -3.56 -13.42 -14.64
N GLU A 235 -2.97 -12.97 -15.73
CA GLU A 235 -3.65 -12.41 -16.91
C GLU A 235 -4.13 -13.49 -17.90
N ALA A 236 -3.82 -14.76 -17.65
CA ALA A 236 -4.08 -15.88 -18.57
C ALA A 236 -3.34 -15.79 -19.92
N ASP A 237 -2.25 -15.02 -19.97
CA ASP A 237 -1.38 -14.90 -21.14
C ASP A 237 -0.30 -15.98 -21.16
N HIS A 238 0.01 -16.57 -20.00
CA HIS A 238 0.94 -17.68 -19.88
C HIS A 238 0.35 -18.79 -19.00
N ALA A 239 0.88 -20.00 -19.16
CA ALA A 239 0.62 -21.12 -18.26
C ALA A 239 1.86 -22.00 -18.13
N PHE A 240 1.96 -22.73 -17.02
CA PHE A 240 2.98 -23.75 -16.83
C PHE A 240 2.35 -25.06 -16.37
N GLY A 241 2.98 -26.18 -16.71
CA GLY A 241 2.68 -27.46 -16.07
C GLY A 241 3.84 -28.43 -16.12
N GLU A 242 3.94 -29.27 -15.09
CA GLU A 242 4.93 -30.32 -15.00
C GLU A 242 4.40 -31.56 -15.71
N PHE A 243 5.15 -32.05 -16.70
CA PHE A 243 4.87 -33.27 -17.43
C PHE A 243 5.86 -34.35 -17.04
N GLN A 244 5.36 -35.56 -16.85
CA GLN A 244 6.17 -36.74 -16.54
C GLN A 244 6.09 -37.74 -17.68
N HIS A 245 7.25 -38.18 -18.16
CA HIS A 245 7.37 -39.29 -19.10
C HIS A 245 8.44 -40.24 -18.57
N GLU A 246 8.06 -41.49 -18.37
CA GLU A 246 8.90 -42.48 -17.68
C GLU A 246 9.32 -41.94 -16.29
N GLU A 247 10.62 -41.94 -15.99
CA GLU A 247 11.18 -41.41 -14.74
C GLU A 247 11.58 -39.93 -14.82
N GLN A 248 11.35 -39.26 -15.95
CA GLN A 248 11.77 -37.88 -16.17
C GLN A 248 10.63 -36.88 -16.05
N LYS A 249 10.90 -35.75 -15.40
CA LYS A 249 9.96 -34.63 -15.24
C LYS A 249 10.48 -33.39 -15.95
N VAL A 250 9.64 -32.80 -16.78
CA VAL A 250 9.93 -31.58 -17.54
C VAL A 250 8.86 -30.53 -17.28
N LEU A 251 9.24 -29.27 -17.40
CA LEU A 251 8.30 -28.15 -17.30
C LEU A 251 7.89 -27.72 -18.70
N ILE A 252 6.59 -27.78 -19.00
CA ILE A 252 6.02 -27.23 -20.22
C ILE A 252 5.59 -25.78 -19.95
N SER A 253 6.08 -24.86 -20.78
CA SER A 253 5.67 -23.46 -20.83
C SER A 253 4.67 -23.27 -21.96
N PHE A 254 3.61 -22.52 -21.69
CA PHE A 254 2.60 -22.15 -22.67
C PHE A 254 2.49 -20.63 -22.74
N ASP A 255 2.36 -20.13 -23.95
CA ASP A 255 2.07 -18.73 -24.26
C ASP A 255 0.73 -18.64 -24.97
N ARG A 256 -0.03 -17.58 -24.71
CA ARG A 256 -1.30 -17.31 -25.37
C ARG A 256 -1.11 -16.18 -26.37
N SER A 257 -1.25 -16.50 -27.65
CA SER A 257 -1.10 -15.54 -28.74
C SER A 257 -2.30 -15.62 -29.67
N GLN A 258 -2.88 -14.47 -30.00
CA GLN A 258 -4.05 -14.36 -30.90
C GLN A 258 -5.23 -15.27 -30.49
N GLY A 259 -5.42 -15.47 -29.18
CA GLY A 259 -6.49 -16.30 -28.63
C GLY A 259 -6.17 -17.79 -28.54
N PHE A 260 -5.07 -18.26 -29.15
CA PHE A 260 -4.64 -19.66 -29.14
C PHE A 260 -3.53 -19.91 -28.13
N TRP A 261 -3.51 -21.12 -27.56
CA TRP A 261 -2.41 -21.59 -26.74
C TRP A 261 -1.33 -22.22 -27.62
N LEU A 262 -0.09 -21.80 -27.37
CA LEU A 262 1.11 -22.28 -28.03
C LEU A 262 2.01 -22.92 -26.98
N VAL A 263 2.67 -24.03 -27.34
CA VAL A 263 3.80 -24.49 -26.53
C VAL A 263 4.95 -23.53 -26.76
N ASP A 264 5.27 -22.75 -25.74
CA ASP A 264 6.42 -21.87 -25.71
C ASP A 264 7.70 -22.70 -25.55
N GLY A 265 7.71 -23.74 -24.71
CA GLY A 265 8.88 -24.61 -24.64
C GLY A 265 8.76 -25.73 -23.63
N VAL A 266 9.72 -26.64 -23.68
CA VAL A 266 9.88 -27.75 -22.73
C VAL A 266 11.25 -27.61 -22.07
N TYR A 267 11.27 -27.54 -20.74
CA TYR A 267 12.45 -27.16 -19.99
C TYR A 267 12.83 -28.21 -18.95
N GLY A 268 14.11 -28.56 -18.94
CA GLY A 268 14.73 -29.34 -17.89
C GLY A 268 15.24 -28.48 -16.72
N TYR A 269 16.04 -29.09 -15.86
CA TYR A 269 16.70 -28.39 -14.77
C TYR A 269 17.63 -27.29 -15.30
N ARG A 270 17.57 -26.10 -14.70
CA ARG A 270 18.28 -24.86 -15.10
C ARG A 270 18.02 -24.43 -16.55
N ASN A 271 16.86 -24.77 -17.10
CA ASN A 271 16.57 -24.61 -18.53
C ASN A 271 17.57 -25.35 -19.44
N GLY A 272 18.20 -26.40 -18.90
CA GLY A 272 19.10 -27.27 -19.66
C GLY A 272 18.36 -28.15 -20.63
N ASP A 273 19.14 -28.86 -21.45
CA ASP A 273 18.64 -29.75 -22.48
C ASP A 273 17.72 -30.84 -21.93
N VAL A 274 16.67 -31.15 -22.68
CA VAL A 274 15.72 -32.21 -22.41
C VAL A 274 15.98 -33.33 -23.41
N PRO A 275 16.09 -34.60 -22.98
CA PRO A 275 16.24 -35.71 -23.92
C PRO A 275 15.16 -35.70 -25.00
N ALA A 276 15.57 -35.96 -26.24
CA ALA A 276 14.71 -35.79 -27.42
C ALA A 276 13.38 -36.55 -27.29
N GLY A 277 13.41 -37.81 -26.84
CA GLY A 277 12.19 -38.62 -26.64
C GLY A 277 11.21 -38.01 -25.63
N VAL A 278 11.72 -37.45 -24.52
CA VAL A 278 10.87 -36.78 -23.51
C VAL A 278 10.29 -35.47 -24.03
N SER A 279 11.10 -34.71 -24.76
CA SER A 279 10.67 -33.46 -25.40
C SER A 279 9.58 -33.73 -26.44
N GLU A 280 9.79 -34.70 -27.33
CA GLU A 280 8.81 -35.14 -28.33
C GLU A 280 7.52 -35.64 -27.68
N ALA A 281 7.62 -36.44 -26.61
CA ALA A 281 6.47 -36.90 -25.84
C ALA A 281 5.67 -35.73 -25.23
N ALA A 282 6.36 -34.70 -24.72
CA ALA A 282 5.73 -33.50 -24.16
C ALA A 282 5.00 -32.67 -25.22
N TYR A 283 5.62 -32.43 -26.39
CA TYR A 283 4.96 -31.73 -27.50
C TYR A 283 3.79 -32.54 -28.06
N ALA A 284 3.94 -33.85 -28.23
CA ALA A 284 2.86 -34.72 -28.67
C ALA A 284 1.71 -34.74 -27.66
N PHE A 285 2.02 -34.76 -26.36
CA PHE A 285 1.03 -34.63 -25.29
C PHE A 285 0.24 -33.32 -25.38
N ALA A 286 0.93 -32.19 -25.56
CA ALA A 286 0.27 -30.89 -25.71
C ALA A 286 -0.60 -30.81 -26.98
N ALA A 287 -0.10 -31.33 -28.11
CA ALA A 287 -0.85 -31.39 -29.37
C ALA A 287 -2.15 -32.21 -29.25
N ARG A 288 -2.13 -33.34 -28.54
CA ARG A 288 -3.33 -34.14 -28.27
C ARG A 288 -4.41 -33.38 -27.49
N HIS A 289 -4.04 -32.33 -26.75
CA HIS A 289 -4.95 -31.45 -26.02
C HIS A 289 -5.29 -30.17 -26.80
N GLY A 290 -5.01 -30.13 -28.11
CA GLY A 290 -5.36 -28.99 -28.97
C GLY A 290 -4.45 -27.78 -28.82
N VAL A 291 -3.29 -27.92 -28.17
CA VAL A 291 -2.28 -26.85 -28.09
C VAL A 291 -1.43 -26.86 -29.35
N ILE A 292 -1.29 -25.70 -29.99
CA ILE A 292 -0.46 -25.57 -31.19
C ILE A 292 1.01 -25.70 -30.79
N THR A 293 1.73 -26.60 -31.43
CA THR A 293 3.16 -26.77 -31.23
C THR A 293 3.91 -26.00 -32.31
N ARG A 294 4.64 -24.94 -31.93
CA ARG A 294 5.70 -24.44 -32.81
C ARG A 294 6.81 -25.49 -32.73
N ARG A 295 6.96 -26.32 -33.76
CA ARG A 295 8.16 -27.17 -33.87
C ARG A 295 9.38 -26.25 -33.78
N ALA A 296 10.32 -26.60 -32.92
CA ALA A 296 11.52 -25.83 -32.62
C ALA A 296 12.40 -25.52 -33.86
N THR A 297 12.09 -26.09 -35.03
CA THR A 297 12.74 -25.77 -36.30
C THR A 297 12.67 -24.28 -36.67
N ASP A 298 11.66 -23.54 -36.20
CA ASP A 298 11.55 -22.09 -36.43
C ASP A 298 12.17 -21.20 -35.34
N ARG A 299 12.69 -21.78 -34.25
CA ARG A 299 13.36 -21.02 -33.18
C ARG A 299 14.85 -20.80 -33.43
N GLY A 300 15.40 -21.46 -34.44
CA GLY A 300 16.82 -21.52 -34.69
C GLY A 300 17.30 -20.63 -35.82
N ASP A 301 16.85 -19.38 -35.94
CA ASP A 301 17.84 -18.40 -36.43
C ASP A 301 18.85 -18.21 -35.30
N LYS A 302 19.87 -19.09 -35.31
CA LYS A 302 20.98 -19.07 -34.37
C LYS A 302 21.61 -17.67 -34.30
N ALA A 303 21.47 -16.85 -35.35
CA ALA A 303 21.86 -15.45 -35.36
C ALA A 303 21.00 -14.60 -34.44
N MET A 304 19.67 -14.75 -34.42
CA MET A 304 18.79 -14.03 -33.49
C MET A 304 18.97 -14.48 -32.04
N GLU A 305 19.27 -15.75 -31.80
CA GLU A 305 19.56 -16.26 -30.46
C GLU A 305 20.96 -15.85 -29.98
N ALA A 306 21.95 -15.75 -30.88
CA ALA A 306 23.23 -15.10 -30.61
C ALA A 306 23.07 -13.60 -30.37
N LEU A 307 22.27 -12.90 -31.17
CA LEU A 307 21.98 -11.47 -31.02
C LEU A 307 21.30 -11.20 -29.68
N ARG A 308 20.31 -12.00 -29.27
CA ARG A 308 19.67 -11.89 -27.94
C ARG A 308 20.64 -12.18 -26.79
N ARG A 309 21.63 -13.06 -26.96
CA ARG A 309 22.67 -13.31 -25.96
C ARG A 309 23.62 -12.12 -25.85
N LEU A 310 23.99 -11.51 -26.97
CA LEU A 310 24.87 -10.35 -27.03
C LEU A 310 24.17 -9.05 -26.60
N SER A 311 22.88 -8.88 -26.90
CA SER A 311 22.11 -7.68 -26.56
C SER A 311 21.60 -7.64 -25.12
N ARG A 312 21.61 -8.78 -24.40
CA ARG A 312 21.32 -8.83 -22.95
C ARG A 312 22.34 -8.05 -22.09
N HIS A 313 23.48 -7.64 -22.65
CA HIS A 313 24.44 -6.76 -21.98
C HIS A 313 24.25 -5.26 -22.28
N TYR A 314 23.28 -4.88 -23.14
CA TYR A 314 23.05 -3.49 -23.55
C TYR A 314 21.76 -2.87 -23.00
N MET A 315 21.02 -3.58 -22.14
CA MET A 315 19.75 -3.13 -21.55
C MET A 315 19.83 -2.95 -20.02
N ASP A 316 21.00 -2.55 -19.52
CA ASP A 316 21.07 -1.70 -18.33
C ASP A 316 21.09 -0.25 -18.83
N TRP A 317 19.90 0.29 -19.12
CA TRP A 317 19.72 1.74 -19.20
C TRP A 317 18.98 2.16 -17.94
N ASP A 318 19.74 2.74 -17.00
CA ASP A 318 19.20 3.71 -16.05
C ASP A 318 18.66 4.90 -16.85
N VAL A 319 17.33 4.94 -17.02
CA VAL A 319 16.52 6.15 -17.20
C VAL A 319 15.25 5.98 -16.39
#